data_AF-A0A1S3K445-F1
#
_entry.id   AF-A0A1S3K445-F1
#
_cell.length_a   1.000
_cell.length_b   1.000
_cell.length_c   1.000
_cell.angle_alpha   90.00
_cell.angle_beta   90.00
_cell.angle_gamma   90.00
#
_symmetry.space_group_name_H-M   'P 1'
#
loop_
_entity.id
_entity.type
_entity.pdbx_description
1 polymer ?
#
loop_
_entity_poly.entity_id
_entity_poly.type
_entity_poly.pdbx_seq_one_letter_code
_entity_poly.pdbx_strand_id
1 'polypeptide(L)'
;MWMLGDHPSAAEGIVKHTLCTRSSSSYCCTTPSENSGFEGDIIYVKKCSGGYYVYRIPNLKHWGYRAVCSVRDSSDPCLDSNCKYGCVNNNGKFECTCPPDMVKSGDKCVLPCQVNNPGCSHKCVNQADGTTTCRCPFYLTLGTDNKTCSE
;
A
#
# COMPACT_ATOMS: atom_id res chain seq x y z
N MET A 1 -7.84 -20.28 8.21
CA MET A 1 -8.35 -20.11 6.83
C MET A 1 -7.26 -19.42 6.02
N TRP A 2 -6.93 -19.84 4.80
CA TRP A 2 -5.91 -19.19 3.94
C TRP A 2 -6.47 -18.94 2.54
N MET A 3 -5.83 -18.07 1.75
CA MET A 3 -6.18 -17.86 0.33
C MET A 3 -5.40 -18.84 -0.54
N LEU A 4 -6.01 -19.36 -1.61
CA LEU A 4 -5.27 -20.08 -2.66
C LEU A 4 -4.67 -19.09 -3.66
N GLY A 5 -3.36 -19.18 -3.86
CA GLY A 5 -2.60 -18.34 -4.78
C GLY A 5 -1.87 -17.18 -4.11
N ASP A 6 -0.99 -16.55 -4.86
CA ASP A 6 -0.16 -15.43 -4.43
C ASP A 6 -0.92 -14.10 -4.47
N HIS A 7 -0.40 -13.08 -3.78
CA HIS A 7 -0.96 -11.74 -3.86
C HIS A 7 -0.82 -11.12 -5.26
N PRO A 8 -1.82 -10.36 -5.74
CA PRO A 8 -1.76 -9.73 -7.06
C PRO A 8 -0.67 -8.64 -7.14
N SER A 9 -0.09 -8.51 -8.32
CA SER A 9 0.67 -7.33 -8.72
C SER A 9 -0.26 -6.13 -8.98
N ALA A 10 0.32 -4.92 -9.03
CA ALA A 10 -0.45 -3.70 -9.29
C ALA A 10 -1.07 -3.67 -10.71
N ALA A 11 -0.45 -4.38 -11.67
CA ALA A 11 -0.91 -4.46 -13.05
C ALA A 11 -2.14 -5.37 -13.21
N GLU A 12 -2.30 -6.36 -12.33
CA GLU A 12 -3.39 -7.33 -12.39
C GLU A 12 -4.73 -6.78 -11.88
N GLY A 13 -4.71 -5.65 -11.19
CA GLY A 13 -5.93 -5.00 -10.70
C GLY A 13 -6.61 -5.82 -9.60
N ILE A 14 -7.92 -6.05 -9.74
CA ILE A 14 -8.71 -6.82 -8.77
C ILE A 14 -8.69 -8.29 -9.17
N VAL A 15 -8.05 -9.13 -8.37
CA VAL A 15 -8.04 -10.59 -8.56
C VAL A 15 -8.98 -11.27 -7.57
N LYS A 16 -9.45 -12.46 -7.93
CA LYS A 16 -10.32 -13.30 -7.10
C LYS A 16 -9.52 -14.46 -6.51
N HIS A 17 -9.66 -14.68 -5.21
CA HIS A 17 -9.06 -15.83 -4.52
C HIS A 17 -10.12 -16.62 -3.78
N THR A 18 -9.95 -17.95 -3.80
CA THR A 18 -10.78 -18.86 -3.00
C THR A 18 -10.24 -18.93 -1.58
N LEU A 19 -11.12 -18.77 -0.59
CA LEU A 19 -10.79 -18.99 0.82
C LEU A 19 -10.86 -20.48 1.16
N CYS A 20 -9.79 -20.98 1.77
CA CYS A 20 -9.66 -22.34 2.25
C CYS A 20 -9.75 -22.41 3.77
N THR A 21 -10.63 -23.26 4.28
CA THR A 21 -10.67 -23.66 5.69
C THR A 21 -10.09 -25.07 5.86
N ARG A 22 -9.68 -25.42 7.07
CA ARG A 22 -9.19 -26.77 7.41
C ARG A 22 -10.31 -27.51 8.14
N SER A 23 -10.71 -28.68 7.65
CA SER A 23 -11.59 -29.61 8.35
C SER A 23 -10.87 -30.94 8.45
N SER A 24 -10.59 -31.29 9.70
CA SER A 24 -10.20 -32.60 10.23
C SER A 24 -9.04 -33.41 9.59
N SER A 25 -8.73 -33.36 8.29
CA SER A 25 -7.57 -34.11 7.75
C SER A 25 -7.15 -33.88 6.29
N SER A 26 -7.81 -33.02 5.48
CA SER A 26 -7.40 -32.76 4.08
C SER A 26 -7.24 -31.26 3.74
N TYR A 27 -6.38 -30.98 2.75
CA TYR A 27 -6.13 -29.64 2.19
C TYR A 27 -7.44 -29.00 1.73
N CYS A 28 -7.69 -27.76 2.16
CA CYS A 28 -8.75 -26.86 1.71
C CYS A 28 -10.16 -27.48 1.57
N CYS A 29 -11.04 -27.24 2.55
CA CYS A 29 -12.44 -27.71 2.56
C CYS A 29 -13.33 -27.21 1.41
N THR A 30 -12.80 -26.35 0.55
CA THR A 30 -13.56 -25.60 -0.46
C THR A 30 -12.92 -25.73 -1.84
N THR A 31 -12.08 -26.75 -2.06
CA THR A 31 -11.87 -27.19 -3.44
C THR A 31 -13.23 -27.58 -4.02
N PRO A 32 -13.59 -27.10 -5.22
CA PRO A 32 -14.83 -27.48 -5.86
C PRO A 32 -14.72 -28.97 -6.22
N SER A 33 -15.03 -29.84 -5.27
CA SER A 33 -15.29 -31.24 -5.57
C SER A 33 -16.74 -31.32 -6.01
N GLU A 34 -16.94 -31.86 -7.20
CA GLU A 34 -18.24 -32.03 -7.87
C GLU A 34 -19.27 -32.81 -7.02
N ASN A 35 -18.86 -33.37 -5.88
CA ASN A 35 -19.67 -34.20 -4.98
C ASN A 35 -19.89 -33.61 -3.58
N SER A 36 -19.47 -32.37 -3.30
CA SER A 36 -19.65 -31.75 -1.97
C SER A 36 -20.72 -30.66 -1.92
N GLY A 37 -21.18 -30.12 -3.06
CA GLY A 37 -22.22 -29.09 -3.09
C GLY A 37 -21.85 -27.74 -2.44
N PHE A 38 -20.60 -27.57 -1.99
CA PHE A 38 -20.12 -26.35 -1.35
C PHE A 38 -19.12 -25.63 -2.27
N GLU A 39 -19.56 -24.53 -2.88
CA GLU A 39 -18.69 -23.59 -3.58
C GLU A 39 -17.90 -22.78 -2.54
N GLY A 40 -16.57 -22.73 -2.68
CA GLY A 40 -15.73 -21.96 -1.77
C GLY A 40 -16.06 -20.47 -1.75
N ASP A 41 -15.96 -19.83 -0.59
CA ASP A 41 -16.15 -18.39 -0.49
C ASP A 41 -15.05 -17.67 -1.30
N ILE A 42 -15.45 -16.77 -2.20
CA ILE A 42 -14.54 -15.98 -3.03
C ILE A 42 -14.29 -14.64 -2.35
N ILE A 43 -13.04 -14.22 -2.27
CA ILE A 43 -12.66 -12.85 -1.91
C ILE A 43 -11.98 -12.14 -3.06
N TYR A 44 -11.99 -10.82 -3.01
CA TYR A 44 -11.37 -9.97 -4.01
C TYR A 44 -10.19 -9.24 -3.37
N VAL A 45 -9.05 -9.27 -4.04
CA VAL A 45 -7.82 -8.64 -3.55
C VAL A 45 -7.30 -7.70 -4.62
N LYS A 46 -6.86 -6.52 -4.21
CA LYS A 46 -6.23 -5.54 -5.10
C LYS A 46 -4.98 -4.97 -4.44
N LYS A 47 -3.88 -4.89 -5.19
CA LYS A 47 -2.72 -4.10 -4.80
C LYS A 47 -2.92 -2.63 -5.18
N CYS A 48 -2.83 -1.73 -4.21
CA CYS A 48 -2.97 -0.30 -4.42
C CYS A 48 -1.60 0.38 -4.63
N SER A 49 -1.62 1.56 -5.26
CA SER A 49 -0.42 2.37 -5.56
C SER A 49 0.38 2.79 -4.32
N GLY A 50 -0.21 2.71 -3.11
CA GLY A 50 0.46 2.96 -1.83
C GLY A 50 1.16 1.74 -1.20
N GLY A 51 1.26 0.61 -1.90
CA GLY A 51 1.96 -0.58 -1.39
C GLY A 51 1.16 -1.44 -0.40
N TYR A 52 -0.15 -1.22 -0.29
CA TYR A 52 -1.05 -2.00 0.56
C TYR A 52 -2.06 -2.80 -0.27
N TYR A 53 -2.64 -3.82 0.35
CA TYR A 53 -3.70 -4.64 -0.26
C TYR A 53 -5.07 -4.28 0.31
N VAL A 54 -6.06 -4.17 -0.58
CA VAL A 54 -7.47 -4.02 -0.19
C VAL A 54 -8.19 -5.33 -0.44
N TYR A 55 -8.89 -5.79 0.58
CA TYR A 55 -9.67 -7.02 0.54
C TYR A 55 -11.15 -6.68 0.54
N ARG A 56 -11.89 -7.17 -0.46
CA ARG A 56 -13.35 -7.21 -0.40
C ARG A 56 -13.78 -8.62 -0.05
N ILE A 57 -14.33 -8.77 1.14
CA ILE A 57 -14.89 -10.02 1.62
C ILE A 57 -16.41 -9.92 1.44
N PRO A 58 -17.01 -10.60 0.43
CA PRO A 58 -18.45 -10.60 0.28
C PRO A 58 -19.09 -11.31 1.48
N ASN A 59 -20.40 -11.11 1.68
CA ASN A 59 -21.15 -11.79 2.74
C ASN A 59 -20.93 -13.30 2.66
N LEU A 60 -20.08 -13.80 3.57
CA LEU A 60 -19.73 -15.20 3.65
C LEU A 60 -21.00 -15.96 4.03
N LYS A 61 -21.33 -17.00 3.27
CA LYS A 61 -22.64 -17.68 3.37
C LYS A 61 -22.84 -18.49 4.67
N HIS A 62 -21.87 -18.48 5.60
CA HIS A 62 -21.85 -19.34 6.77
C HIS A 62 -21.63 -18.58 8.08
N TRP A 63 -22.44 -18.88 9.10
CA TRP A 63 -22.38 -18.29 10.44
C TRP A 63 -21.14 -18.77 11.23
N GLY A 64 -20.23 -17.83 11.52
CA GLY A 64 -19.12 -18.01 12.46
C GLY A 64 -18.05 -16.94 12.24
N TYR A 65 -17.44 -16.45 13.34
CA TYR A 65 -16.27 -15.59 13.26
C TYR A 65 -15.11 -16.37 12.64
N ARG A 66 -14.79 -16.11 11.37
CA ARG A 66 -13.68 -16.78 10.68
C ARG A 66 -12.53 -15.78 10.50
N ALA A 67 -11.43 -16.04 11.21
CA ALA A 67 -10.15 -15.36 10.99
C ALA A 67 -9.42 -15.99 9.80
N VAL A 68 -8.88 -15.15 8.91
CA VAL A 68 -7.93 -15.58 7.87
C VAL A 68 -6.54 -15.52 8.47
N CYS A 69 -5.83 -16.64 8.44
CA CYS A 69 -4.39 -16.67 8.63
C CYS A 69 -3.80 -16.55 7.23
N SER A 70 -3.17 -15.43 6.89
CA SER A 70 -2.24 -15.43 5.77
C SER A 70 -1.09 -16.38 6.10
N VAL A 71 -0.68 -17.20 5.14
CA VAL A 71 0.59 -17.91 5.27
C VAL A 71 1.64 -16.84 5.55
N ARG A 72 2.43 -17.03 6.61
CA ARG A 72 3.56 -16.16 6.91
C ARG A 72 4.57 -16.44 5.81
N ASP A 73 4.48 -15.72 4.70
CA ASP A 73 5.50 -15.79 3.66
C ASP A 73 6.77 -15.19 4.26
N SER A 74 7.60 -16.06 4.85
CA SER A 74 8.87 -15.68 5.46
C SER A 74 9.86 -15.15 4.41
N SER A 75 9.55 -15.25 3.12
CA SER A 75 10.34 -14.68 2.05
C SER A 75 9.97 -13.24 1.72
N ASP A 76 8.79 -12.75 2.15
CA ASP A 76 8.43 -11.34 1.98
C ASP A 76 9.09 -10.49 3.09
N PRO A 77 10.13 -9.70 2.77
CA PRO A 77 10.82 -8.87 3.75
C PRO A 77 9.91 -7.75 4.31
N CYS A 78 8.77 -7.46 3.67
CA CYS A 78 7.82 -6.46 4.17
C CYS A 78 7.03 -6.92 5.39
N LEU A 79 6.98 -8.22 5.66
CA LEU A 79 6.11 -8.80 6.69
C LEU A 79 6.49 -8.39 8.11
N ASP A 80 7.80 -8.25 8.38
CA ASP A 80 8.35 -7.78 9.65
C ASP A 80 9.08 -6.42 9.46
N SER A 81 8.73 -5.66 8.42
CA SER A 81 9.32 -4.34 8.18
C SER A 81 8.87 -3.32 9.23
N ASN A 82 9.75 -2.37 9.55
CA ASN A 82 9.45 -1.26 10.44
C ASN A 82 8.85 -0.04 9.70
N CYS A 83 8.33 -0.23 8.49
CA CYS A 83 7.81 0.85 7.66
C CYS A 83 6.50 1.40 8.24
N LYS A 84 6.44 2.73 8.41
CA LYS A 84 5.25 3.40 8.94
C LYS A 84 4.09 3.50 7.93
N TYR A 85 4.40 3.68 6.64
CA TYR A 85 3.40 3.98 5.60
C TYR A 85 3.18 2.82 4.66
N GLY A 86 4.11 2.58 3.73
CA GLY A 86 4.05 1.45 2.81
C GLY A 86 5.40 0.73 2.69
N CYS A 87 5.37 -0.47 2.13
CA CYS A 87 6.52 -1.31 1.93
C CYS A 87 6.47 -2.01 0.57
N VAL A 88 7.61 -2.11 -0.09
CA VAL A 88 7.77 -2.90 -1.32
C VAL A 88 8.97 -3.83 -1.19
N ASN A 89 8.82 -5.07 -1.68
CA ASN A 89 9.93 -6.01 -1.80
C ASN A 89 10.75 -5.65 -3.05
N ASN A 90 12.00 -5.23 -2.84
CA ASN A 90 12.98 -4.91 -3.86
C ASN A 90 14.11 -5.96 -3.81
N ASN A 91 13.97 -7.02 -4.61
CA ASN A 91 14.94 -8.13 -4.71
C ASN A 91 15.27 -8.80 -3.36
N GLY A 92 14.25 -9.10 -2.55
CA GLY A 92 14.41 -9.74 -1.23
C GLY A 92 14.79 -8.78 -0.11
N LYS A 93 14.88 -7.48 -0.38
CA LYS A 93 15.02 -6.43 0.64
C LYS A 93 13.75 -5.61 0.70
N PHE A 94 13.28 -5.31 1.89
CA PHE A 94 12.15 -4.39 2.01
C PHE A 94 12.62 -2.96 1.79
N GLU A 95 11.80 -2.18 1.10
CA GLU A 95 11.98 -0.74 0.95
C GLU A 95 10.71 -0.02 1.37
N CYS A 96 10.83 0.90 2.32
CA CYS A 96 9.68 1.72 2.74
C CYS A 96 9.33 2.75 1.65
N THR A 97 8.04 2.87 1.39
CA THR A 97 7.46 3.85 0.46
C THR A 97 6.72 4.95 1.23
N CYS A 98 6.72 6.16 0.67
CA CYS A 98 6.02 7.30 1.23
C CYS A 98 4.67 7.53 0.54
N PRO A 99 3.69 8.13 1.24
CA PRO A 99 2.48 8.67 0.61
C PRO A 99 2.81 9.62 -0.54
N PRO A 100 1.90 9.80 -1.52
CA PRO A 100 2.14 10.67 -2.69
C PRO A 100 2.47 12.12 -2.33
N ASP A 101 1.99 12.60 -1.18
CA ASP A 101 2.18 13.95 -0.67
C ASP A 101 3.48 14.14 0.15
N MET A 102 4.29 13.09 0.26
CA MET A 102 5.50 13.08 1.08
C MET A 102 6.71 12.55 0.32
N VAL A 103 7.91 12.95 0.77
CA VAL A 103 9.19 12.52 0.19
C VAL A 103 10.06 11.80 1.21
N LYS A 104 10.91 10.91 0.70
CA LYS A 104 11.84 10.12 1.51
C LYS A 104 13.05 10.98 1.90
N SER A 105 13.32 11.09 3.19
CA SER A 105 14.50 11.74 3.77
C SER A 105 15.17 10.76 4.71
N GLY A 106 16.15 10.00 4.19
CA GLY A 106 16.68 8.81 4.86
C GLY A 106 15.60 7.74 4.98
N ASP A 107 15.38 7.22 6.20
CA ASP A 107 14.35 6.20 6.48
C ASP A 107 12.98 6.78 6.84
N LYS A 108 12.82 8.12 6.84
CA LYS A 108 11.58 8.79 7.22
C LYS A 108 10.91 9.43 6.01
N CYS A 109 9.58 9.42 6.01
CA CYS A 109 8.80 10.25 5.11
C CYS A 109 8.56 11.61 5.78
N VAL A 110 8.93 12.67 5.07
CA VAL A 110 8.79 14.06 5.51
C VAL A 110 8.03 14.85 4.46
N LEU A 111 7.43 15.97 4.87
CA LEU A 111 6.79 16.85 3.90
C LEU A 111 7.85 17.46 2.98
N PRO A 112 7.57 17.64 1.68
CA PRO A 112 8.51 18.19 0.71
C PRO A 112 9.23 19.48 1.16
N CYS A 113 8.51 20.43 1.76
CA CYS A 113 9.09 21.68 2.25
C CYS A 113 10.13 21.51 3.37
N GLN A 114 10.16 20.37 4.05
CA GLN A 114 11.12 20.08 5.11
C GLN A 114 12.48 19.63 4.55
N VAL A 115 12.56 19.31 3.26
CA VAL A 115 13.80 18.87 2.61
C VAL A 115 14.46 20.07 1.94
N ASN A 116 15.46 20.65 2.60
CA ASN A 116 16.29 21.74 2.07
C ASN A 116 15.47 22.92 1.51
N ASN A 117 14.30 23.20 2.09
CA ASN A 117 13.37 24.25 1.66
C ASN A 117 13.20 24.32 0.13
N PRO A 118 12.92 23.21 -0.57
CA PRO A 118 13.17 22.86 -2.00
C PRO A 118 13.89 23.87 -2.94
N GLY A 119 14.84 24.66 -2.42
CA GLY A 119 15.45 25.80 -3.10
C GLY A 119 14.63 27.11 -3.10
N CYS A 120 13.53 27.23 -2.36
CA CYS A 120 12.84 28.50 -2.13
C CYS A 120 13.76 29.48 -1.36
N SER A 121 13.83 30.73 -1.81
CA SER A 121 14.53 31.80 -1.10
C SER A 121 13.86 32.17 0.23
N HIS A 122 12.54 32.05 0.31
CA HIS A 122 11.74 32.42 1.48
C HIS A 122 10.84 31.26 1.92
N LYS A 123 9.52 31.36 1.73
CA LYS A 123 8.56 30.40 2.26
C LYS A 123 8.25 29.30 1.25
N CYS A 124 8.33 28.04 1.66
CA CYS A 124 7.78 26.91 0.92
C CYS A 124 6.37 26.56 1.41
N VAL A 125 5.51 26.11 0.50
CA VAL A 125 4.16 25.62 0.77
C VAL A 125 3.97 24.24 0.12
N ASN A 126 3.56 23.24 0.91
CA ASN A 126 3.22 21.91 0.41
C ASN A 126 1.81 21.93 -0.21
N GLN A 127 1.64 21.25 -1.33
CA GLN A 127 0.35 21.04 -1.98
C GLN A 127 -0.17 19.62 -1.68
N ALA A 128 -1.49 19.42 -1.84
CA ALA A 128 -2.14 18.14 -1.56
C ALA A 128 -1.76 17.02 -2.55
N ASP A 129 -1.24 17.38 -3.72
CA ASP A 129 -0.74 16.45 -4.75
C ASP A 129 0.74 16.06 -4.56
N GLY A 130 1.38 16.53 -3.48
CA GLY A 130 2.80 16.31 -3.19
C GLY A 130 3.76 17.29 -3.86
N THR A 131 3.25 18.24 -4.64
CA THR A 131 4.07 19.32 -5.19
C THR A 131 4.34 20.41 -4.15
N THR A 132 5.25 21.32 -4.48
CA THR A 132 5.56 22.48 -3.64
C THR A 132 5.54 23.77 -4.43
N THR A 133 5.23 24.86 -3.75
CA THR A 133 5.31 26.20 -4.30
C THR A 133 6.06 27.12 -3.35
N CYS A 134 6.86 28.03 -3.91
CA CYS A 134 7.52 29.07 -3.13
C CYS A 134 6.62 30.31 -3.04
N ARG A 135 6.63 30.99 -1.90
CA ARG A 135 5.90 32.23 -1.66
C ARG A 135 6.83 33.31 -1.12
N CYS A 136 6.70 34.49 -1.69
CA CYS A 136 7.42 35.67 -1.26
C CYS A 136 6.65 36.45 -0.16
N PRO A 137 7.37 37.19 0.69
CA PRO A 137 6.79 38.25 1.50
C PRO A 137 6.05 39.28 0.62
N PHE A 138 5.14 40.07 1.22
CA PHE A 138 4.28 40.98 0.46
C PHE A 138 5.01 42.09 -0.32
N TYR A 139 6.29 42.34 0.01
CA TYR A 139 7.12 43.38 -0.59
C TYR A 139 8.12 42.84 -1.64
N LEU A 140 8.07 41.54 -1.98
CA LEU A 140 8.92 40.94 -3.01
C LEU A 140 8.07 40.17 -4.03
N THR A 141 8.58 40.05 -5.24
CA THR A 141 7.98 39.28 -6.33
C THR A 141 8.71 37.96 -6.52
N LEU A 142 7.97 36.89 -6.83
CA LEU A 142 8.56 35.60 -7.17
C LEU A 142 9.16 35.67 -8.58
N GLY A 143 10.45 35.36 -8.67
CA GLY A 143 11.19 35.34 -9.92
C GLY A 143 10.72 34.24 -10.88
N THR A 144 11.19 34.31 -12.12
CA THR A 144 10.83 33.36 -13.19
C THR A 144 11.32 31.94 -12.94
N ASP A 145 12.25 31.76 -12.01
CA ASP A 145 12.73 30.46 -11.53
C ASP A 145 11.76 29.78 -10.55
N ASN A 146 10.66 30.45 -10.19
CA ASN A 146 9.66 30.04 -9.20
C ASN A 146 10.24 29.74 -7.80
N LYS A 147 11.41 30.29 -7.48
CA LYS A 147 12.16 29.98 -6.25
C LYS A 147 12.70 31.23 -5.56
N THR A 148 13.26 32.15 -6.32
CA THR A 148 13.93 33.34 -5.79
C THR A 148 12.95 34.50 -5.68
N CYS A 149 13.00 35.26 -4.59
CA CYS A 149 12.20 36.47 -4.40
C CYS A 149 13.12 37.68 -4.53
N SER A 150 12.71 38.67 -5.33
CA SER A 150 13.41 39.94 -5.53
C SER A 150 12.42 41.10 -5.53
N GLU A 151 12.91 42.33 -5.37
CA GLU A 151 12.10 43.55 -5.51
C GLU A 151 11.47 43.64 -6.91
#